data_AF-A0A8T3NV21-F1
#
_entry.id   AF-A0A8T3NV21-F1
#
_cell.length_a   1.000
_cell.length_b   1.000
_cell.length_c   1.000
_cell.angle_alpha   90.00
_cell.angle_beta   90.00
_cell.angle_gamma   90.00
#
_symmetry.space_group_name_H-M   'P 1'
#
loop_
_entity.id
_entity.type
_entity.pdbx_description
1 polymer ?
#
loop_
_entity_poly.entity_id
_entity_poly.type
_entity_poly.pdbx_seq_one_letter_code
_entity_poly.pdbx_strand_id
1 'polypeptide(L)'
;MCWWYDRRDSAAEDLSIDIIFLVERLEALIANGRRIPMTNSVTVDQSAALDLIDQLRVAVPEEVRQAKRVNEETSRLVERAQEEAERILGRAQEQAAFLIEERELTRAGERRSAEIIQDGQREAEGIRSGADQYAADVLIRLEGECLKALQSIKRGLALLDERNPAAAGPDDEASGDGASTWSVGEQRTHAQL
;
A
#
# COMPACT_ATOMS: atom_id res chain seq x y z
N MET A 1 -8.48 -15.53 27.44
CA MET A 1 -7.03 -15.54 27.16
C MET A 1 -6.35 -14.80 28.30
N CYS A 2 -5.77 -15.54 29.25
CA CYS A 2 -4.82 -15.15 30.30
C CYS A 2 -4.94 -16.19 31.42
N TRP A 3 -4.39 -17.37 31.16
CA TRP A 3 -4.36 -18.53 32.08
C TRP A 3 -2.92 -19.03 32.31
N TRP A 4 -1.93 -18.15 32.06
CA TRP A 4 -0.53 -18.58 31.97
C TRP A 4 0.44 -17.92 32.95
N TYR A 5 -0.04 -16.98 33.79
CA TYR A 5 0.81 -16.27 34.75
C TYR A 5 0.68 -16.75 36.20
N ASP A 6 -0.23 -17.68 36.50
CA ASP A 6 -0.55 -18.06 37.88
C ASP A 6 0.00 -19.44 38.30
N ARG A 7 0.44 -20.27 37.34
CA ARG A 7 0.93 -21.65 37.64
C ARG A 7 2.44 -21.74 37.86
N ARG A 8 3.18 -20.62 37.80
CA ARG A 8 4.65 -20.67 37.84
C ARG A 8 5.27 -20.31 39.20
N ASP A 9 4.48 -19.83 40.16
CA ASP A 9 4.98 -19.50 41.50
C ASP A 9 4.88 -20.68 42.47
N SER A 10 3.87 -21.55 42.35
CA SER A 10 3.64 -22.64 43.33
C SER A 10 4.65 -23.79 43.28
N ALA A 11 5.49 -23.89 42.25
CA ALA A 11 6.49 -24.95 42.13
C ALA A 11 7.89 -24.55 42.64
N ALA A 12 8.08 -23.27 43.02
CA ALA A 12 9.35 -22.77 43.53
C ALA A 12 9.46 -22.84 45.07
N GLU A 13 8.35 -23.12 45.78
CA GLU A 13 8.31 -23.16 47.26
C GLU A 13 8.69 -24.50 47.90
N ASP A 14 8.99 -25.56 47.12
CA ASP A 14 9.11 -26.93 47.65
C ASP A 14 10.50 -27.61 47.47
N LEU A 15 11.57 -26.85 47.21
CA LEU A 15 12.90 -27.45 46.96
C LEU A 15 14.04 -26.99 47.85
N SER A 16 13.78 -26.14 48.84
CA SER A 16 14.83 -25.74 49.75
C SER A 16 14.42 -26.05 51.18
N ILE A 17 15.14 -26.99 51.78
CA ILE A 17 15.63 -26.74 53.13
C ILE A 17 16.47 -25.46 52.98
N ASP A 18 15.79 -24.32 53.08
CA ASP A 18 16.33 -23.03 52.66
C ASP A 18 17.59 -22.75 53.46
N ILE A 19 18.67 -22.35 52.78
CA ILE A 19 19.88 -21.87 53.46
C ILE A 19 19.46 -20.87 54.54
N ILE A 20 18.47 -20.04 54.23
CA ILE A 20 17.85 -19.08 55.14
C ILE A 20 17.24 -19.77 56.37
N PHE A 21 16.43 -20.82 56.19
CA PHE A 21 15.86 -21.58 57.30
C PHE A 21 16.92 -22.26 58.18
N LEU A 22 17.98 -22.80 57.59
CA LEU A 22 19.10 -23.41 58.34
C LEU A 22 19.90 -22.35 59.12
N VAL A 23 20.13 -21.18 58.53
CA VAL A 23 20.78 -20.04 59.18
C VAL A 23 19.91 -19.50 60.31
N GLU A 24 18.61 -19.32 60.10
CA GLU A 24 17.65 -18.88 61.11
C GLU A 24 17.57 -19.86 62.28
N ARG A 25 17.62 -21.17 62.00
CA ARG A 25 17.60 -22.20 63.05
C ARG A 25 18.90 -22.21 63.85
N LEU A 26 20.04 -21.99 63.21
CA LEU A 26 21.34 -21.84 63.88
C LEU A 26 21.38 -20.55 64.72
N GLU A 27 20.84 -19.46 64.20
CA GLU A 27 20.69 -18.18 64.90
C GLU A 27 19.79 -18.33 66.13
N ALA A 28 18.65 -19.01 66.01
CA ALA A 28 17.75 -19.30 67.12
C ALA A 28 18.40 -20.18 68.18
N LEU A 29 19.23 -21.15 67.78
CA LEU A 29 19.97 -22.01 68.70
C LEU A 29 20.97 -21.18 69.53
N ILE A 30 21.68 -20.25 68.89
CA ILE A 30 22.61 -19.32 69.55
C ILE A 30 21.87 -18.31 70.43
N ALA A 31 20.75 -17.75 69.97
CA ALA A 31 19.97 -16.75 70.69
C ALA A 31 19.32 -17.31 71.96
N ASN A 32 18.85 -18.57 71.93
CA ASN A 32 18.19 -19.24 73.06
C ASN A 32 19.15 -19.96 74.02
N GLY A 33 20.45 -19.95 73.74
CA GLY A 33 21.44 -20.59 74.59
C GLY A 33 21.54 -19.95 75.98
N ARG A 34 21.86 -20.76 77.00
CA ARG A 34 21.92 -20.29 78.39
C ARG A 34 23.18 -19.43 78.59
N ARG A 35 23.00 -18.15 78.94
CA ARG A 35 24.11 -17.24 79.30
C ARG A 35 24.69 -17.58 80.67
N ILE A 36 26.01 -17.51 80.78
CA ILE A 36 26.72 -17.76 82.04
C ILE A 36 26.94 -16.43 82.77
N PRO A 37 26.49 -16.27 84.04
CA PRO A 37 26.64 -15.01 84.78
C PRO A 37 28.12 -14.65 84.98
N MET A 38 28.44 -13.36 84.92
CA MET A 38 29.80 -12.79 84.94
C MET A 38 30.68 -13.09 83.71
N THR A 39 30.16 -13.71 82.65
CA THR A 39 30.87 -13.91 81.38
C THR A 39 30.00 -13.54 80.17
N ASN A 40 30.62 -13.24 79.03
CA ASN A 40 29.91 -12.98 77.76
C ASN A 40 29.61 -14.29 76.98
N SER A 41 29.72 -15.45 77.62
CA SER A 41 29.62 -16.76 76.97
C SER A 41 28.20 -17.32 77.02
N VAL A 42 27.78 -17.91 75.89
CA VAL A 42 26.49 -18.57 75.72
C VAL A 42 26.75 -20.07 75.61
N THR A 43 26.02 -20.87 76.40
CA THR A 43 26.06 -22.34 76.29
C THR A 43 25.03 -22.79 75.28
N VAL A 44 25.49 -23.51 74.25
CA VAL A 44 24.67 -24.04 73.16
C VAL A 44 24.88 -25.54 73.02
N ASP A 45 23.86 -26.25 72.54
CA ASP A 45 23.99 -27.66 72.21
C ASP A 45 24.92 -27.82 71.00
N GLN A 46 26.12 -28.32 71.27
CA GLN A 46 27.15 -28.53 70.28
C GLN A 46 26.70 -29.52 69.19
N SER A 47 25.94 -30.55 69.55
CA SER A 47 25.51 -31.58 68.60
C SER A 47 24.54 -31.01 67.56
N ALA A 48 23.49 -30.34 68.03
CA ALA A 48 22.50 -29.69 67.17
C ALA A 48 23.10 -28.55 66.32
N ALA A 49 24.10 -27.82 66.83
CA ALA A 49 24.79 -26.78 66.05
C ALA A 49 25.67 -27.37 64.93
N LEU A 50 26.39 -28.46 65.22
CA LEU A 50 27.21 -29.15 64.22
C LEU A 50 26.35 -29.77 63.12
N ASP A 51 25.20 -30.37 63.46
CA ASP A 51 24.28 -30.95 62.48
C ASP A 51 23.74 -29.90 61.49
N LEU A 52 23.45 -28.69 61.97
CA LEU A 52 23.00 -27.57 61.11
C LEU A 52 24.13 -27.06 60.20
N ILE A 53 25.37 -26.99 60.72
CA ILE A 53 26.55 -26.61 59.94
C ILE A 53 26.83 -27.63 58.84
N ASP A 54 26.71 -28.93 59.13
CA ASP A 54 26.90 -29.99 58.14
C ASP A 54 25.82 -29.96 57.06
N GLN A 55 24.57 -29.67 57.42
CA GLN A 55 23.49 -29.45 56.45
C GLN A 55 23.76 -28.23 55.56
N LEU A 56 24.18 -27.09 56.14
CA LEU A 56 24.58 -25.90 55.39
C LEU A 56 25.75 -26.17 54.44
N ARG A 57 26.71 -26.99 54.87
CA ARG A 57 27.89 -27.34 54.07
C ARG A 57 27.52 -28.15 52.81
N VAL A 58 26.45 -28.92 52.86
CA VAL A 58 25.94 -29.68 51.71
C VAL A 58 25.06 -28.80 50.83
N ALA A 59 24.16 -28.03 51.43
CA ALA A 59 23.23 -27.16 50.72
C ALA A 59 23.97 -26.05 49.94
N VAL A 60 24.66 -25.14 50.63
CA VAL A 60 25.17 -23.88 50.07
C VAL A 60 25.93 -24.04 48.74
N PRO A 61 26.84 -25.02 48.56
CA PRO A 61 27.52 -25.20 47.29
C PRO A 61 26.60 -25.57 46.13
N GLU A 62 25.50 -26.30 46.39
CA GLU A 62 24.50 -26.66 45.39
C GLU A 62 23.72 -25.44 44.93
N GLU A 63 23.17 -24.64 45.85
CA GLU A 63 22.40 -23.45 45.47
C GLU A 63 23.28 -22.38 44.80
N VAL A 64 24.54 -22.22 45.22
CA VAL A 64 25.49 -21.35 44.50
C VAL A 64 25.73 -21.85 43.07
N ARG A 65 25.83 -23.17 42.86
CA ARG A 65 25.97 -23.76 41.52
C ARG A 65 24.71 -23.58 40.68
N GLN A 66 23.52 -23.68 41.28
CA GLN A 66 22.26 -23.41 40.62
C GLN A 66 22.15 -21.93 40.20
N ALA A 67 22.46 -20.99 41.10
CA ALA A 67 22.43 -19.56 40.81
C ALA A 67 23.37 -19.19 39.65
N LYS A 68 24.59 -19.76 39.63
CA LYS A 68 25.53 -19.58 38.52
C LYS A 68 24.98 -20.09 37.19
N ARG A 69 24.38 -21.29 37.18
CA ARG A 69 23.75 -21.87 35.97
C ARG A 69 22.63 -20.97 35.45
N VAL A 70 21.73 -20.51 36.32
CA VAL A 70 20.63 -19.61 35.94
C VAL A 70 21.17 -18.31 35.35
N ASN A 71 22.22 -17.74 35.92
CA ASN A 71 22.83 -16.52 35.41
C ASN A 71 23.49 -16.71 34.03
N GLU A 72 24.18 -17.84 33.83
CA GLU A 72 24.76 -18.21 32.53
C GLU A 72 23.67 -18.44 31.47
N GLU A 73 22.60 -19.14 31.81
CA GLU A 73 21.46 -19.37 30.93
C GLU A 73 20.76 -18.06 30.55
N THR A 74 20.56 -17.18 31.53
CA THR A 74 19.97 -15.85 31.30
C THR A 74 20.85 -15.02 30.38
N SER A 75 22.17 -15.02 30.60
CA SER A 75 23.11 -14.29 29.76
C SER A 75 23.06 -14.80 28.30
N ARG A 76 23.06 -16.12 28.11
CA ARG A 76 22.90 -16.74 26.77
C ARG A 76 21.56 -16.41 26.13
N LEU A 77 20.49 -16.34 26.92
CA LEU A 77 19.16 -15.98 26.42
C LEU A 77 19.14 -14.53 25.93
N VAL A 78 19.75 -13.61 26.68
CA VAL A 78 19.85 -12.20 26.30
C VAL A 78 20.66 -12.04 25.02
N GLU A 79 21.80 -12.72 24.92
CA GLU A 79 22.64 -12.70 23.71
C GLU A 79 21.87 -13.18 22.48
N ARG A 80 21.18 -14.34 22.57
CA ARG A 80 20.34 -14.84 21.48
C ARG A 80 19.20 -13.89 21.13
N ALA A 81 18.58 -13.24 22.12
CA ALA A 81 17.51 -12.28 21.88
C ALA A 81 18.03 -11.04 21.16
N GLN A 82 19.24 -10.58 21.48
CA GLN A 82 19.92 -9.48 20.79
C GLN A 82 20.25 -9.85 19.34
N GLU A 83 20.88 -11.00 19.12
CA GLU A 83 21.18 -11.49 17.76
C GLU A 83 19.91 -11.61 16.90
N GLU A 84 18.83 -12.15 17.48
CA GLU A 84 17.56 -12.30 16.79
C GLU A 84 16.92 -10.94 16.49
N ALA A 85 17.00 -9.99 17.42
CA ALA A 85 16.51 -8.63 17.20
C ALA A 85 17.29 -7.91 16.08
N GLU A 86 18.62 -8.04 16.06
CA GLU A 86 19.47 -7.50 14.99
C GLU A 86 19.13 -8.13 13.64
N ARG A 87 18.93 -9.46 13.62
CA ARG A 87 18.52 -10.18 12.41
C ARG A 87 17.16 -9.72 11.89
N ILE A 88 16.18 -9.53 12.78
CA ILE A 88 14.86 -9.02 12.40
C ILE A 88 14.98 -7.60 11.84
N LEU A 89 15.76 -6.74 12.50
CA LEU A 89 15.96 -5.35 12.09
C LEU A 89 16.66 -5.26 10.73
N GLY A 90 17.69 -6.07 10.49
CA GLY A 90 18.36 -6.17 9.19
C GLY A 90 17.38 -6.55 8.07
N ARG A 91 16.56 -7.59 8.28
CA ARG A 91 15.54 -7.98 7.29
C ARG A 91 14.49 -6.92 7.04
N ALA A 92 14.03 -6.24 8.10
CA ALA A 92 13.06 -5.17 7.97
C ALA A 92 13.62 -4.01 7.14
N GLN A 93 14.91 -3.67 7.34
CA GLN A 93 15.59 -2.65 6.55
C GLN A 93 15.76 -3.06 5.09
N GLU A 94 16.20 -4.30 4.81
CA GLU A 94 16.31 -4.83 3.44
C GLU A 94 14.95 -4.81 2.72
N GLN A 95 13.89 -5.26 3.39
CA GLN A 95 12.54 -5.25 2.83
C GLN A 95 12.02 -3.84 2.60
N ALA A 96 12.30 -2.90 3.51
CA ALA A 96 11.94 -1.50 3.32
C ALA A 96 12.66 -0.88 2.12
N ALA A 97 13.97 -1.16 1.96
CA ALA A 97 14.74 -0.69 0.81
C ALA A 97 14.18 -1.25 -0.51
N PHE A 98 13.88 -2.54 -0.55
CA PHE A 98 13.28 -3.19 -1.72
C PHE A 98 11.93 -2.56 -2.10
N LEU A 99 11.04 -2.34 -1.13
CA LEU A 99 9.73 -1.73 -1.38
C LEU A 99 9.83 -0.28 -1.87
N ILE A 100 10.82 0.48 -1.40
CA ILE A 100 11.06 1.85 -1.88
C ILE A 100 11.53 1.80 -3.34
N GLU A 101 12.50 0.93 -3.66
CA GLU A 101 12.99 0.76 -5.03
C GLU A 101 11.87 0.34 -5.99
N GLU A 102 11.06 -0.65 -5.60
CA GLU A 102 9.92 -1.13 -6.39
C GLU A 102 8.87 -0.02 -6.63
N ARG A 103 8.58 0.80 -5.61
CA ARG A 103 7.66 1.94 -5.74
C ARG A 103 8.20 3.02 -6.66
N GLU A 104 9.49 3.34 -6.56
CA GLU A 104 10.10 4.33 -7.44
C GLU A 104 10.14 3.85 -8.90
N LEU A 105 10.43 2.57 -9.13
CA LEU A 105 10.35 1.95 -10.45
C LEU A 105 8.92 2.00 -11.01
N THR A 106 7.92 1.66 -10.20
CA THR A 106 6.51 1.68 -10.60
C THR A 106 6.07 3.10 -10.94
N ARG A 107 6.37 4.09 -10.08
CA ARG A 107 6.07 5.51 -10.35
C ARG A 107 6.77 6.05 -11.59
N ALA A 108 8.00 5.61 -11.86
CA ALA A 108 8.71 5.98 -13.08
C ALA A 108 8.02 5.38 -14.32
N GLY A 109 7.59 4.11 -14.24
CA GLY A 109 6.83 3.44 -15.29
C GLY A 109 5.48 4.12 -15.57
N GLU A 110 4.74 4.48 -14.53
CA GLU A 110 3.46 5.19 -14.65
C GLU A 110 3.63 6.57 -15.29
N ARG A 111 4.63 7.35 -14.86
CA ARG A 111 4.95 8.66 -15.47
C ARG A 111 5.26 8.52 -16.95
N ARG A 112 6.16 7.59 -17.30
CA ARG A 112 6.53 7.35 -18.70
C ARG A 112 5.33 6.89 -19.55
N SER A 113 4.47 6.05 -18.98
CA SER A 113 3.26 5.60 -19.68
C SER A 113 2.29 6.76 -19.92
N ALA A 114 2.10 7.64 -18.93
CA ALA A 114 1.26 8.83 -19.07
C ALA A 114 1.81 9.79 -20.14
N GLU A 115 3.13 10.00 -20.17
CA GLU A 115 3.80 10.79 -21.21
C GLU A 115 3.57 10.20 -22.61
N ILE A 116 3.76 8.89 -22.79
CA ILE A 116 3.51 8.21 -24.08
C ILE A 116 2.06 8.36 -24.52
N ILE A 117 1.10 8.20 -23.60
CA ILE A 117 -0.33 8.36 -23.91
C ILE A 117 -0.63 9.80 -24.32
N GLN A 118 -0.09 10.78 -23.59
CA GLN A 118 -0.30 12.20 -23.89
C GLN A 118 0.31 12.58 -25.24
N ASP A 119 1.51 12.09 -25.54
CA ASP A 119 2.18 12.33 -26.82
C ASP A 119 1.41 11.68 -27.97
N GLY A 120 0.96 10.43 -27.80
CA GLY A 120 0.13 9.75 -28.80
C GLY A 120 -1.20 10.45 -29.04
N GLN A 121 -1.85 10.97 -27.99
CA GLN A 121 -3.07 11.78 -28.14
C GLN A 121 -2.80 13.08 -28.91
N ARG A 122 -1.70 13.77 -28.61
CA ARG A 122 -1.31 15.01 -29.30
C ARG A 122 -1.01 14.75 -30.78
N GLU A 123 -0.32 13.65 -31.08
CA GLU A 123 -0.03 13.23 -32.45
C GLU A 123 -1.33 12.87 -33.20
N ALA A 124 -2.23 12.10 -32.58
CA ALA A 124 -3.51 11.74 -33.17
C ALA A 124 -4.39 12.97 -33.44
N GLU A 125 -4.39 13.96 -32.55
CA GLU A 125 -5.06 15.25 -32.76
C GLU A 125 -4.49 15.98 -33.98
N GLY A 126 -3.15 16.05 -34.08
CA GLY A 126 -2.44 16.67 -35.19
C GLY A 126 -2.73 15.98 -36.54
N ILE A 127 -2.76 14.65 -36.56
CA ILE A 127 -3.11 13.87 -37.76
C ILE A 127 -4.55 14.15 -38.18
N ARG A 128 -5.50 14.13 -37.24
CA ARG A 128 -6.92 14.42 -37.55
C ARG A 128 -7.09 15.82 -38.11
N SER A 129 -6.55 16.83 -37.44
CA SER A 129 -6.62 18.21 -37.91
C SER A 129 -5.97 18.38 -39.28
N GLY A 130 -4.81 17.75 -39.53
CA GLY A 130 -4.15 17.78 -40.83
C GLY A 130 -4.96 17.09 -41.93
N ALA A 131 -5.61 15.97 -41.63
CA ALA A 131 -6.48 15.26 -42.56
C ALA A 131 -7.74 16.07 -42.90
N ASP A 132 -8.37 16.71 -41.91
CA ASP A 132 -9.52 17.58 -42.11
C ASP A 132 -9.17 18.79 -42.97
N GLN A 133 -8.02 19.42 -42.70
CA GLN A 133 -7.50 20.53 -43.49
C GLN A 133 -7.25 20.12 -44.95
N TYR A 134 -6.61 18.96 -45.15
CA TYR A 134 -6.38 18.41 -46.49
C TYR A 134 -7.68 18.11 -47.23
N ALA A 135 -8.66 17.50 -46.55
CA ALA A 135 -9.96 17.21 -47.13
C ALA A 135 -10.68 18.50 -47.55
N ALA A 136 -10.65 19.54 -46.72
CA ALA A 136 -11.21 20.85 -47.04
C ALA A 136 -10.56 21.47 -48.30
N ASP A 137 -9.23 21.45 -48.39
CA ASP A 137 -8.49 21.98 -49.54
C ASP A 137 -8.85 21.23 -50.85
N VAL A 138 -8.99 19.91 -50.77
CA VAL A 138 -9.42 19.08 -51.92
C VAL A 138 -10.85 19.43 -52.34
N LEU A 139 -11.77 19.57 -51.40
CA LEU A 139 -13.16 19.92 -51.67
C LEU A 139 -13.31 21.32 -52.29
N ILE A 140 -12.57 22.31 -51.78
CA ILE A 140 -12.55 23.68 -52.33
C ILE A 140 -12.03 23.67 -53.78
N ARG A 141 -10.98 22.89 -54.07
CA ARG A 141 -10.46 22.77 -55.43
C ARG A 141 -11.48 22.13 -56.37
N LEU A 142 -12.12 21.06 -55.92
CA LEU A 142 -13.16 20.36 -56.69
C LEU A 142 -14.37 21.25 -56.96
N GLU A 143 -14.81 22.04 -55.97
CA GLU A 143 -15.86 23.04 -56.14
C GLU A 143 -15.50 24.03 -57.26
N GLY A 144 -14.28 24.57 -57.25
CA GLY A 144 -13.79 25.47 -58.28
C GLY A 144 -13.77 24.85 -59.68
N GLU A 145 -13.45 23.55 -59.79
CA GLU A 145 -13.50 22.81 -61.06
C GLU A 145 -14.94 22.59 -61.55
N CYS A 146 -15.85 22.18 -60.65
CA CYS A 146 -17.27 22.04 -60.94
C CYS A 146 -17.92 23.35 -61.39
N LEU A 147 -17.57 24.49 -60.76
CA LEU A 147 -18.06 25.80 -61.17
C LEU A 147 -17.59 26.17 -62.58
N LYS A 148 -16.33 25.90 -62.93
CA LYS A 148 -15.81 26.11 -64.29
C LYS A 148 -16.53 25.22 -65.31
N ALA A 149 -16.74 23.94 -64.98
CA ALA A 149 -17.48 23.02 -65.83
C ALA A 149 -18.93 23.50 -66.05
N LEU A 150 -19.62 23.93 -64.98
CA LEU A 150 -20.97 24.48 -65.06
C LEU A 150 -21.03 25.75 -65.92
N GLN A 151 -20.06 26.66 -65.78
CA GLN A 151 -19.97 27.85 -66.63
C GLN A 151 -19.78 27.47 -68.10
N SER A 152 -18.96 26.45 -68.40
CA SER A 152 -18.79 25.95 -69.77
C SER A 152 -20.10 25.40 -70.34
N ILE A 153 -20.84 24.62 -69.55
CA ILE A 153 -22.17 24.09 -69.95
C ILE A 153 -23.14 25.24 -70.21
N LYS A 154 -23.23 26.22 -69.31
CA LYS A 154 -24.11 27.39 -69.48
C LYS A 154 -23.78 28.18 -70.75
N ARG A 155 -22.49 28.40 -71.03
CA ARG A 155 -22.05 29.05 -72.28
C ARG A 155 -22.44 28.21 -73.51
N GLY A 156 -22.26 26.89 -73.44
CA GLY A 156 -22.67 25.98 -74.51
C GLY A 156 -24.18 26.01 -74.79
N LEU A 157 -25.00 26.04 -73.74
CA LEU A 157 -26.46 26.16 -73.86
C LEU A 157 -26.87 27.51 -74.47
N ALA A 158 -26.30 28.62 -74.02
CA ALA A 158 -26.59 29.95 -74.58
C ALA A 158 -26.27 30.04 -76.08
N LEU A 159 -25.14 29.47 -76.51
CA LEU A 159 -24.78 29.41 -77.92
C LEU A 159 -25.75 28.57 -78.76
N LEU A 160 -26.31 27.49 -78.20
CA LEU A 160 -27.31 26.66 -78.89
C LEU A 160 -28.66 27.36 -78.98
N ASP A 161 -29.03 28.12 -77.95
CA ASP A 161 -30.25 28.92 -77.90
C ASP A 161 -30.20 30.04 -78.96
N GLU A 162 -29.07 30.76 -79.05
CA GLU A 162 -28.82 31.75 -80.12
C GLU A 162 -28.83 31.13 -81.53
N ARG A 163 -28.39 29.87 -81.68
CA ARG A 163 -28.44 29.15 -82.95
C ARG A 163 -29.83 28.63 -83.32
N ASN A 164 -30.77 28.61 -82.38
CA ASN A 164 -32.14 28.16 -82.57
C ASN A 164 -33.17 29.30 -82.40
N PRO A 165 -33.14 30.36 -83.23
CA PRO A 165 -34.13 31.44 -83.16
C PRO A 165 -35.54 31.01 -83.62
N ALA A 166 -35.73 29.77 -84.06
CA ALA A 166 -37.00 29.26 -84.60
C ALA A 166 -37.89 28.53 -83.56
N ALA A 167 -37.43 28.35 -82.31
CA ALA A 167 -38.23 27.78 -81.23
C ALA A 167 -38.80 28.83 -80.24
N ALA A 168 -38.41 30.10 -80.38
CA ALA A 168 -39.05 31.22 -79.68
C ALA A 168 -40.19 31.78 -80.52
N GLY A 169 -41.26 30.99 -80.67
CA GLY A 169 -42.58 31.48 -81.12
C GLY A 169 -43.32 32.16 -79.95
N PRO A 170 -44.16 33.18 -80.20
CA PRO A 170 -44.81 33.96 -79.16
C PRO A 170 -46.08 33.26 -78.69
N ASP A 171 -46.15 32.87 -77.41
CA ASP A 171 -47.41 32.47 -76.77
C ASP A 171 -47.61 33.28 -75.46
N ASP A 172 -48.34 34.38 -75.65
CA ASP A 172 -49.47 34.89 -74.87
C ASP A 172 -49.40 35.10 -73.34
N GLU A 173 -49.53 36.38 -72.98
CA GLU A 173 -50.33 36.81 -71.83
C GLU A 173 -51.77 36.27 -71.95
N ALA A 174 -52.23 35.47 -70.98
CA ALA A 174 -53.39 35.79 -70.12
C ALA A 174 -54.02 34.55 -69.47
N SER A 175 -54.47 34.77 -68.22
CA SER A 175 -55.66 34.20 -67.58
C SER A 175 -55.47 33.08 -66.54
N GLY A 176 -55.80 33.44 -65.28
CA GLY A 176 -56.68 32.61 -64.46
C GLY A 176 -56.04 31.84 -63.31
N ASP A 177 -56.04 32.47 -62.14
CA ASP A 177 -56.63 31.99 -60.88
C ASP A 177 -56.51 30.50 -60.50
N GLY A 178 -55.95 30.21 -59.31
CA GLY A 178 -55.88 28.85 -58.80
C GLY A 178 -55.05 28.70 -57.52
N ALA A 179 -55.66 29.04 -56.38
CA ALA A 179 -55.19 28.69 -55.06
C ALA A 179 -54.81 27.21 -54.91
N SER A 180 -53.69 26.91 -54.25
CA SER A 180 -53.70 26.02 -53.07
C SER A 180 -52.35 25.96 -52.39
N THR A 181 -52.42 26.28 -51.10
CA THR A 181 -51.46 26.04 -50.05
C THR A 181 -50.98 24.59 -50.01
N TRP A 182 -49.67 24.38 -49.94
CA TRP A 182 -49.08 23.19 -49.33
C TRP A 182 -48.03 23.63 -48.32
N SER A 183 -48.47 23.79 -47.07
CA SER A 183 -47.58 23.78 -45.90
C SER A 183 -47.10 22.35 -45.69
N VAL A 184 -45.84 22.09 -46.02
CA VAL A 184 -45.16 20.85 -45.62
C VAL A 184 -44.76 20.99 -44.15
N GLY A 185 -45.33 20.08 -43.35
CA GLY A 185 -45.28 20.08 -41.91
C GLY A 185 -43.88 19.95 -41.33
N GLU A 186 -43.60 20.86 -40.41
CA GLU A 186 -42.58 20.80 -39.38
C GLU A 186 -42.81 19.54 -38.52
N GLN A 187 -42.05 18.47 -38.77
CA GLN A 187 -41.95 17.37 -37.81
C GLN A 187 -40.83 17.68 -36.82
N ARG A 188 -41.23 18.30 -35.71
CA ARG A 188 -40.49 18.29 -34.45
C ARG A 188 -40.19 16.85 -34.05
N THR A 189 -38.95 16.41 -34.19
CA THR A 189 -38.44 15.28 -33.43
C THR A 189 -38.14 15.74 -32.01
N HIS A 190 -39.07 15.39 -31.11
CA HIS A 190 -38.83 15.31 -29.67
C HIS A 190 -37.74 14.24 -29.42
N ALA A 191 -36.60 14.64 -28.87
CA ALA A 191 -35.70 13.74 -28.17
C ALA A 191 -35.76 14.09 -26.68
N GLN A 192 -36.15 13.09 -25.89
CA GLN A 192 -36.38 13.13 -24.46
C GLN A 192 -35.06 13.35 -23.69
N LEU A 193 -35.16 14.12 -22.60
CA LEU A 193 -34.26 14.03 -21.44
C LEU A 193 -34.69 12.83 -20.57
#